data_AF-A0A9D2ATU8-F1
#
_entry.id   AF-A0A9D2ATU8-F1
#
_cell.length_a   1.000
_cell.length_b   1.000
_cell.length_c   1.000
_cell.angle_alpha   90.00
_cell.angle_beta   90.00
_cell.angle_gamma   90.00
#
_symmetry.space_group_name_H-M   'P 1'
#
loop_
_entity.id
_entity.type
_entity.pdbx_description
1 polymer ?
#
loop_
_entity_poly.entity_id
_entity_poly.type
_entity_poly.pdbx_seq_one_letter_code
_entity_poly.pdbx_strand_id
1 'polypeptide(L)'
;MNLYLTDGSEESFYTAAFTACTDGDCVVTSAREVQLAAGAVLIEVRADKERCARVKRFLRRYDARALGEIALLLRRGCAAKEMAALGYLRLIVRERAPVRDRLSHPAVLEAMSEIKKVTQEAHRYKGFLRFMECANGIYYAPLEPDNDILELIVPHFARRFADQPFAIHDVARQKAVLCRDGRRTFIRTEEKVDIPLSDGELTLQALWREYYAAVNIAQRPHEKQMKGYMPVRYWKYLPEKQGGAPSRR
;
A
#
# COMPACT_ATOMS: atom_id res chain seq x y z
N MET A 1 -5.40 13.86 -27.58
CA MET A 1 -5.19 13.15 -26.30
C MET A 1 -5.69 13.99 -25.14
N ASN A 2 -6.70 13.51 -24.42
CA ASN A 2 -7.22 14.18 -23.22
C ASN A 2 -6.50 13.67 -21.97
N LEU A 3 -6.05 14.56 -21.09
CA LEU A 3 -5.39 14.20 -19.85
C LEU A 3 -6.25 14.58 -18.65
N TYR A 4 -6.77 13.59 -17.96
CA TYR A 4 -7.63 13.74 -16.80
C TYR A 4 -6.78 13.71 -15.53
N LEU A 5 -6.61 14.87 -14.90
CA LEU A 5 -5.89 15.02 -13.63
C LEU A 5 -6.86 14.83 -12.46
N THR A 6 -6.51 13.91 -11.57
CA THR A 6 -7.33 13.53 -10.41
C THR A 6 -6.64 13.86 -9.09
N ASP A 7 -7.41 13.97 -8.01
CA ASP A 7 -6.86 14.24 -6.66
C ASP A 7 -6.25 13.00 -5.98
N GLY A 8 -6.26 11.85 -6.67
CA GLY A 8 -5.77 10.56 -6.17
C GLY A 8 -6.77 9.78 -5.31
N SER A 9 -7.97 10.33 -5.09
CA SER A 9 -9.06 9.61 -4.42
C SER A 9 -9.76 8.63 -5.37
N GLU A 10 -10.32 7.56 -4.81
CA GLU A 10 -11.14 6.61 -5.57
C GLU A 10 -12.35 7.29 -6.24
N GLU A 11 -12.93 8.32 -5.60
CA GLU A 11 -14.09 9.04 -6.14
C GLU A 11 -13.74 9.91 -7.35
N SER A 12 -12.61 10.61 -7.30
CA SER A 12 -12.08 11.35 -8.45
C SER A 12 -11.75 10.41 -9.61
N PHE A 13 -11.21 9.22 -9.32
CA PHE A 13 -10.91 8.22 -10.34
C PHE A 13 -12.18 7.75 -11.06
N TYR A 14 -13.24 7.36 -10.34
CA TYR A 14 -14.48 6.95 -11.02
C TYR A 14 -15.14 8.09 -11.79
N THR A 15 -15.01 9.32 -11.31
CA THR A 15 -15.52 10.50 -12.02
C THR A 15 -14.77 10.72 -13.33
N ALA A 16 -13.43 10.61 -13.30
CA ALA A 16 -12.59 10.70 -14.49
C ALA A 16 -12.88 9.53 -15.42
N ALA A 17 -12.97 8.31 -14.89
CA ALA A 17 -13.24 7.10 -15.65
C ALA A 17 -14.60 7.11 -16.35
N PHE A 18 -15.62 7.76 -15.76
CA PHE A 18 -16.94 7.91 -16.39
C PHE A 18 -16.84 8.65 -17.74
N THR A 19 -16.08 9.74 -17.79
CA THR A 19 -15.84 10.50 -19.03
C THR A 19 -14.78 9.83 -19.91
N ALA A 20 -13.70 9.33 -19.30
CA ALA A 20 -12.60 8.69 -20.02
C ALA A 20 -13.01 7.36 -20.67
N CYS A 21 -14.09 6.70 -20.25
CA CYS A 21 -14.58 5.50 -20.94
C CYS A 21 -15.14 5.80 -22.35
N THR A 22 -15.58 7.02 -22.63
CA THR A 22 -16.06 7.43 -23.96
C THR A 22 -14.94 7.96 -24.86
N ASP A 23 -13.84 8.45 -24.27
CA ASP A 23 -12.69 8.97 -25.00
C ASP A 23 -11.70 7.84 -25.33
N GLY A 24 -11.50 7.53 -26.60
CA GLY A 24 -10.57 6.46 -27.00
C GLY A 24 -9.12 6.72 -26.57
N ASP A 25 -8.62 7.93 -26.79
CA ASP A 25 -7.24 8.37 -26.55
C ASP A 25 -7.15 9.35 -25.37
N CYS A 26 -7.01 8.80 -24.15
CA CYS A 26 -6.91 9.59 -22.93
C CYS A 26 -5.94 8.97 -21.91
N VAL A 27 -5.40 9.83 -21.05
CA VAL A 27 -4.59 9.47 -19.90
C VAL A 27 -5.29 9.94 -18.63
N VAL A 28 -5.51 9.05 -17.67
CA VAL A 28 -5.96 9.40 -16.32
C VAL A 28 -4.77 9.27 -15.40
N THR A 29 -4.49 10.29 -14.59
CA THR A 29 -3.38 10.24 -13.63
C THR A 29 -3.67 11.09 -12.40
N SER A 30 -3.09 10.70 -11.26
CA SER A 30 -3.02 11.52 -10.06
C SER A 30 -1.61 12.09 -9.83
N ALA A 31 -0.67 11.85 -10.75
CA ALA A 31 0.70 12.35 -10.64
C ALA A 31 0.70 13.88 -10.82
N ARG A 32 1.44 14.59 -9.97
CA ARG A 32 1.58 16.05 -10.07
C ARG A 32 2.62 16.48 -11.11
N GLU A 33 3.61 15.62 -11.37
CA GLU A 33 4.62 15.83 -12.40
C GLU A 33 4.21 15.09 -13.67
N VAL A 34 3.45 15.78 -14.52
CA VAL A 34 3.02 15.24 -15.82
C VAL A 34 3.74 16.02 -16.91
N GLN A 35 4.62 15.33 -17.63
CA GLN A 35 5.22 15.90 -18.82
C GLN A 35 4.18 15.89 -19.94
N LEU A 36 3.57 17.05 -20.19
CA LEU A 36 2.51 17.19 -21.20
C LEU A 36 3.10 17.01 -22.60
N ALA A 37 2.59 16.05 -23.35
CA ALA A 37 2.84 15.96 -24.78
C ALA A 37 2.22 17.19 -25.49
N ALA A 38 2.87 17.68 -26.55
CA ALA A 38 2.38 18.82 -27.32
C ALA A 38 0.96 18.53 -27.86
N GLY A 39 0.00 19.40 -27.53
CA GLY A 39 -1.41 19.26 -27.93
C GLY A 39 -2.29 18.45 -26.97
N ALA A 40 -1.79 18.04 -25.80
CA ALA A 40 -2.62 17.42 -24.77
C ALA A 40 -3.53 18.45 -24.08
N VAL A 41 -4.83 18.15 -23.97
CA VAL A 41 -5.79 18.98 -23.22
C VAL A 41 -5.86 18.48 -21.79
N LEU A 42 -5.46 19.33 -20.83
CA LEU A 42 -5.56 19.04 -19.40
C LEU A 42 -6.99 19.30 -18.91
N ILE A 43 -7.61 18.28 -18.33
CA ILE A 43 -8.93 18.33 -17.72
C ILE A 43 -8.79 18.00 -16.24
N GLU A 44 -8.93 19.02 -15.39
CA GLU A 44 -8.98 18.80 -13.94
C GLU A 44 -10.33 18.19 -13.56
N VAL A 45 -10.28 17.00 -12.98
CA VAL A 45 -11.48 16.28 -12.57
C VAL A 45 -11.67 16.41 -11.07
N ARG A 46 -12.75 17.10 -10.69
CA ARG A 46 -13.25 17.10 -9.31
C ARG A 46 -14.17 15.91 -9.09
N ALA A 47 -14.14 15.35 -7.88
CA ALA A 47 -15.02 14.25 -7.52
C ALA A 47 -16.50 14.63 -7.64
N ASP A 48 -17.25 13.87 -8.43
CA ASP A 48 -18.69 13.99 -8.61
C ASP A 48 -19.38 12.74 -8.06
N LYS A 49 -20.17 12.94 -7.01
CA LYS A 49 -20.87 11.85 -6.30
C LYS A 49 -21.83 11.09 -7.20
N GLU A 50 -22.50 11.76 -8.14
CA GLU A 50 -23.48 11.12 -9.01
C GLU A 50 -22.77 10.24 -10.06
N ARG A 51 -21.74 10.77 -10.73
CA ARG A 51 -20.94 10.01 -11.69
C ARG A 51 -20.26 8.81 -11.03
N CYS A 52 -19.66 9.02 -9.87
CA CYS A 52 -19.07 7.96 -9.05
C CYS A 52 -20.10 6.88 -8.70
N ALA A 53 -21.29 7.27 -8.22
CA ALA A 53 -22.35 6.33 -7.89
C ALA A 53 -22.85 5.54 -9.10
N ARG A 54 -22.92 6.15 -10.29
CA ARG A 54 -23.30 5.47 -11.53
C ARG A 54 -22.29 4.38 -11.90
N VAL A 55 -21.00 4.67 -11.88
CA VAL A 55 -19.94 3.68 -12.15
C VAL A 55 -19.97 2.56 -11.12
N LYS A 56 -20.07 2.90 -9.82
CA LYS A 56 -20.18 1.91 -8.74
C LYS A 56 -21.41 1.02 -8.89
N ARG A 57 -22.57 1.58 -9.28
CA ARG A 57 -23.81 0.83 -9.52
C ARG A 57 -23.68 -0.11 -10.73
N PHE A 58 -23.03 0.36 -11.80
CA PHE A 58 -22.72 -0.47 -12.96
C PHE A 58 -21.86 -1.67 -12.55
N LEU A 59 -20.77 -1.42 -11.82
CA LEU A 59 -19.90 -2.49 -11.33
C LEU A 59 -20.65 -3.46 -10.42
N ARG A 60 -21.44 -2.99 -9.45
CA ARG A 60 -22.25 -3.89 -8.60
C ARG A 60 -23.21 -4.79 -9.38
N ARG A 61 -23.71 -4.32 -10.54
CA ARG A 61 -24.64 -5.08 -11.39
C ARG A 61 -23.95 -6.18 -12.19
N TYR A 62 -22.73 -5.92 -12.69
CA TYR A 62 -22.05 -6.83 -13.63
C TYR A 62 -20.84 -7.55 -13.01
N ASP A 63 -20.08 -6.88 -12.16
CA ASP A 63 -18.94 -7.45 -11.42
C ASP A 63 -18.72 -6.70 -10.09
N ALA A 64 -19.37 -7.17 -9.02
CA ALA A 64 -19.23 -6.55 -7.71
C ALA A 64 -17.81 -6.69 -7.12
N ARG A 65 -17.02 -7.68 -7.55
CA ARG A 65 -15.65 -7.92 -7.07
C ARG A 65 -14.69 -6.88 -7.63
N ALA A 66 -14.96 -6.41 -8.86
CA ALA A 66 -14.15 -5.39 -9.51
C ALA A 66 -14.00 -4.10 -8.69
N LEU A 67 -14.97 -3.75 -7.83
CA LEU A 67 -14.83 -2.61 -6.91
C LEU A 67 -13.63 -2.78 -5.97
N GLY A 68 -13.50 -3.96 -5.35
CA GLY A 68 -12.38 -4.25 -4.46
C GLY A 68 -11.06 -4.35 -5.21
N GLU A 69 -11.09 -4.87 -6.43
CA GLU A 69 -9.92 -5.00 -7.30
C GLU A 69 -9.40 -3.63 -7.76
N ILE A 70 -10.29 -2.74 -8.21
CA ILE A 70 -9.96 -1.36 -8.58
C ILE A 70 -9.43 -0.60 -7.36
N ALA A 71 -10.06 -0.74 -6.19
CA ALA A 71 -9.55 -0.13 -4.96
C ALA A 71 -8.13 -0.64 -4.61
N LEU A 72 -7.81 -1.92 -4.85
CA LEU A 72 -6.46 -2.45 -4.69
C LEU A 72 -5.49 -1.91 -5.74
N LEU A 73 -5.92 -1.73 -6.99
CA LEU A 73 -5.09 -1.12 -8.04
C LEU A 73 -4.69 0.31 -7.70
N LEU A 74 -5.65 1.12 -7.25
CA LEU A 74 -5.41 2.53 -6.90
C LEU A 74 -4.47 2.72 -5.69
N ARG A 75 -4.24 1.65 -4.91
CA ARG A 75 -3.24 1.62 -3.83
C ARG A 75 -1.80 1.44 -4.30
N ARG A 76 -1.56 1.14 -5.58
CA ARG A 76 -0.19 1.04 -6.10
C ARG A 76 0.54 2.37 -5.97
N GLY A 77 1.85 2.31 -5.73
CA GLY A 77 2.73 3.48 -5.71
C GLY A 77 3.26 3.93 -7.07
N CYS A 78 2.69 3.45 -8.19
CA CYS A 78 3.14 3.81 -9.54
C CYS A 78 2.20 4.81 -10.22
N ALA A 79 2.76 5.64 -11.12
CA ALA A 79 1.99 6.65 -11.87
C ALA A 79 1.01 6.05 -12.90
N ALA A 80 1.16 4.78 -13.26
CA ALA A 80 0.33 4.09 -14.26
C ALA A 80 -0.89 3.37 -13.64
N LYS A 81 -1.09 3.46 -12.32
CA LYS A 81 -2.12 2.68 -11.62
C LYS A 81 -3.55 3.03 -12.07
N GLU A 82 -3.83 4.31 -12.35
CA GLU A 82 -5.13 4.74 -12.86
C GLU A 82 -5.38 4.21 -14.26
N MET A 83 -4.34 4.13 -15.10
CA MET A 83 -4.45 3.57 -16.45
C MET A 83 -4.72 2.07 -16.43
N ALA A 84 -4.03 1.32 -15.57
CA ALA A 84 -4.32 -0.10 -15.38
C ALA A 84 -5.76 -0.32 -14.88
N ALA A 85 -6.22 0.50 -13.93
CA ALA A 85 -7.59 0.46 -13.43
C ALA A 85 -8.63 0.84 -14.50
N LEU A 86 -8.35 1.85 -15.33
CA LEU A 86 -9.20 2.27 -16.43
C LEU A 86 -9.30 1.21 -17.52
N GLY A 87 -8.17 0.60 -17.91
CA GLY A 87 -8.14 -0.49 -18.89
C GLY A 87 -8.96 -1.69 -18.43
N TYR A 88 -8.84 -2.04 -17.15
CA TYR A 88 -9.66 -3.10 -16.54
C TYR A 88 -11.15 -2.74 -16.53
N LEU A 89 -11.50 -1.52 -16.14
CA LEU A 89 -12.89 -1.04 -16.12
C LEU A 89 -13.51 -1.00 -17.53
N ARG A 90 -12.78 -0.50 -18.53
CA ARG A 90 -13.24 -0.46 -19.94
C ARG A 90 -13.59 -1.85 -20.45
N LEU A 91 -12.79 -2.85 -20.09
CA LEU A 91 -13.06 -4.23 -20.46
C LEU A 91 -14.36 -4.74 -19.82
N ILE A 92 -14.58 -4.48 -18.53
CA ILE A 92 -15.84 -4.84 -17.85
C ILE A 92 -17.04 -4.12 -18.49
N VAL A 93 -16.88 -2.84 -18.85
CA VAL A 93 -17.93 -2.06 -19.52
C VAL A 93 -18.30 -2.64 -20.88
N ARG A 94 -17.30 -3.04 -21.67
CA ARG A 94 -17.49 -3.65 -22.99
C ARG A 94 -18.16 -5.01 -22.92
N GLU A 95 -17.65 -5.88 -22.04
CA GLU A 95 -18.11 -7.27 -21.95
C GLU A 95 -19.41 -7.41 -21.15
N ARG A 96 -19.72 -6.45 -20.27
CA ARG A 96 -20.86 -6.47 -19.35
C ARG A 96 -20.94 -7.77 -18.55
N ALA A 97 -19.79 -8.28 -18.14
CA ALA A 97 -19.64 -9.52 -17.38
C ALA A 97 -18.35 -9.45 -16.55
N PRO A 98 -18.17 -10.34 -15.56
CA PRO A 98 -16.90 -10.48 -14.88
C PRO A 98 -15.79 -10.89 -15.86
N VAL A 99 -14.64 -10.21 -15.82
CA VAL A 99 -13.53 -10.42 -16.76
C VAL A 99 -12.26 -10.93 -16.10
N ARG A 100 -12.26 -11.06 -14.76
CA ARG A 100 -11.13 -11.49 -13.94
C ARG A 100 -10.44 -12.75 -14.46
N ASP A 101 -11.20 -13.76 -14.89
CA ASP A 101 -10.67 -15.06 -15.28
C ASP A 101 -10.13 -15.08 -16.73
N ARG A 102 -10.28 -13.98 -17.48
CA ARG A 102 -9.74 -13.82 -18.83
C ARG A 102 -8.26 -13.44 -18.80
N LEU A 103 -7.45 -14.30 -18.20
CA LEU A 103 -6.01 -14.10 -17.99
C LEU A 103 -5.18 -14.07 -19.29
N SER A 104 -5.77 -14.27 -20.46
CA SER A 104 -5.10 -14.01 -21.74
C SER A 104 -5.19 -12.55 -22.18
N HIS A 105 -6.14 -11.78 -21.63
CA HIS A 105 -6.35 -10.40 -22.03
C HIS A 105 -5.32 -9.47 -21.36
N PRO A 106 -4.57 -8.63 -22.11
CA PRO A 106 -3.49 -7.79 -21.56
C PRO A 106 -3.93 -6.92 -20.37
N ALA A 107 -5.07 -6.24 -20.47
CA ALA A 107 -5.61 -5.42 -19.37
C ALA A 107 -5.91 -6.20 -18.08
N VAL A 108 -6.32 -7.47 -18.18
CA VAL A 108 -6.59 -8.32 -17.01
C VAL A 108 -5.27 -8.81 -16.41
N LEU A 109 -4.32 -9.22 -17.24
CA LEU A 109 -2.99 -9.63 -16.80
C LEU A 109 -2.28 -8.51 -16.05
N GLU A 110 -2.29 -7.30 -16.60
CA GLU A 110 -1.73 -6.12 -15.96
C GLU A 110 -2.40 -5.84 -14.61
N ALA A 111 -3.74 -5.75 -14.60
CA ALA A 111 -4.50 -5.51 -13.38
C ALA A 111 -4.21 -6.56 -12.29
N MET A 112 -4.26 -7.85 -12.62
CA MET A 112 -4.02 -8.93 -11.66
C MET A 112 -2.56 -8.95 -11.17
N SER A 113 -1.60 -8.64 -12.04
CA SER A 113 -0.19 -8.51 -11.67
C SER A 113 0.04 -7.37 -10.68
N GLU A 114 -0.55 -6.19 -10.93
CA GLU A 114 -0.43 -5.04 -10.03
C GLU A 114 -1.12 -5.30 -8.69
N ILE A 115 -2.33 -5.89 -8.67
CA ILE A 115 -3.02 -6.30 -7.44
C ILE A 115 -2.16 -7.28 -6.62
N LYS A 116 -1.53 -8.25 -7.29
CA LYS A 116 -0.64 -9.22 -6.64
C LYS A 116 0.53 -8.53 -5.95
N LYS A 117 1.12 -7.49 -6.54
CA LYS A 117 2.22 -6.72 -5.92
C LYS A 117 1.77 -6.04 -4.61
N VAL A 118 0.61 -5.38 -4.59
CA VAL A 118 0.06 -4.75 -3.36
C VAL A 118 -0.20 -5.80 -2.28
N THR A 119 -0.91 -6.87 -2.63
CA THR A 119 -1.35 -7.88 -1.66
C THR A 119 -0.19 -8.69 -1.10
N GLN A 120 0.83 -9.00 -1.90
CA GLN A 120 2.05 -9.65 -1.43
C GLN A 120 2.85 -8.76 -0.49
N GLU A 121 2.97 -7.47 -0.80
CA GLU A 121 3.64 -6.53 0.10
C GLU A 121 2.89 -6.40 1.43
N ALA A 122 1.56 -6.24 1.39
CA ALA A 122 0.75 -6.23 2.60
C ALA A 122 0.91 -7.52 3.43
N HIS A 123 1.03 -8.69 2.77
CA HIS A 123 1.29 -9.95 3.45
C HIS A 123 2.68 -9.98 4.11
N ARG A 124 3.72 -9.51 3.41
CA ARG A 124 5.10 -9.43 3.96
C ARG A 124 5.17 -8.55 5.20
N TYR A 125 4.52 -7.39 5.19
CA TYR A 125 4.50 -6.49 6.35
C TYR A 125 3.81 -7.07 7.58
N LYS A 126 2.92 -8.07 7.43
CA LYS A 126 2.38 -8.79 8.59
C LYS A 126 3.46 -9.55 9.38
N GLY A 127 4.57 -9.93 8.73
CA GLY A 127 5.71 -10.60 9.37
C GLY A 127 6.91 -9.69 9.64
N PHE A 128 7.10 -8.64 8.85
CA PHE A 128 8.28 -7.75 8.97
C PHE A 128 8.05 -6.53 9.85
N LEU A 129 6.81 -6.14 10.11
CA LEU A 129 6.55 -5.00 10.99
C LEU A 129 7.10 -5.28 12.39
N ARG A 130 7.77 -4.29 12.99
CA ARG A 130 8.32 -4.35 14.34
C ARG A 130 7.70 -3.23 15.16
N PHE A 131 7.16 -3.59 16.31
CA PHE A 131 6.61 -2.65 17.26
C PHE A 131 7.68 -2.35 18.30
N MET A 132 7.76 -1.09 18.70
CA MET A 132 8.62 -0.59 19.75
C MET A 132 7.74 0.10 20.78
N GLU A 133 7.94 -0.17 22.05
CA GLU A 133 7.19 0.47 23.12
C GLU A 133 7.64 1.92 23.31
N CYS A 134 6.68 2.86 23.27
CA CYS A 134 6.92 4.26 23.57
C CYS A 134 6.85 4.52 25.08
N ALA A 135 7.45 5.63 25.55
CA ALA A 135 7.42 6.04 26.95
C ALA A 135 6.00 6.22 27.53
N ASN A 136 5.00 6.42 26.67
CA ASN A 136 3.59 6.54 27.05
C ASN A 136 2.81 5.20 27.00
N GLY A 137 3.49 4.06 26.79
CA GLY A 137 2.91 2.72 26.75
C GLY A 137 2.21 2.35 25.44
N ILE A 138 2.29 3.19 24.40
CA ILE A 138 1.78 2.86 23.06
C ILE A 138 2.86 2.12 22.28
N TYR A 139 2.49 1.05 21.58
CA TYR A 139 3.39 0.34 20.68
C TYR A 139 3.44 1.01 19.31
N TYR A 140 4.58 1.58 18.92
CA TYR A 140 4.77 2.24 17.64
C TYR A 140 5.51 1.37 16.64
N ALA A 141 5.02 1.34 15.39
CA ALA A 141 5.66 0.63 14.30
C ALA A 141 5.77 1.50 13.03
N PRO A 142 6.99 1.94 12.67
CA PRO A 142 7.23 2.62 11.40
C PRO A 142 7.35 1.63 10.25
N LEU A 143 6.88 2.02 9.07
CA LEU A 143 7.10 1.31 7.81
C LEU A 143 7.14 2.27 6.63
N GLU A 144 7.73 1.81 5.53
CA GLU A 144 7.92 2.60 4.30
C GLU A 144 7.69 1.69 3.09
N PRO A 145 6.42 1.44 2.73
CA PRO A 145 6.05 0.46 1.71
C PRO A 145 6.01 1.11 0.32
N ASP A 146 6.23 0.31 -0.73
CA ASP A 146 6.08 0.80 -2.11
C ASP A 146 4.61 1.16 -2.39
N ASN A 147 3.64 0.53 -1.73
CA ASN A 147 2.21 0.68 -1.96
C ASN A 147 1.44 1.17 -0.72
N ASP A 148 0.28 1.78 -0.92
CA ASP A 148 -0.61 2.20 0.16
C ASP A 148 -1.33 0.99 0.78
N ILE A 149 -0.63 0.30 1.67
CA ILE A 149 -1.07 -0.94 2.31
C ILE A 149 -1.55 -0.76 3.76
N LEU A 150 -1.48 0.46 4.31
CA LEU A 150 -1.69 0.70 5.74
C LEU A 150 -3.03 0.10 6.20
N GLU A 151 -4.12 0.51 5.53
CA GLU A 151 -5.47 0.00 5.80
C GLU A 151 -5.64 -1.50 5.59
N LEU A 152 -4.81 -2.13 4.75
CA LEU A 152 -4.86 -3.57 4.48
C LEU A 152 -4.23 -4.41 5.61
N ILE A 153 -3.26 -3.84 6.32
CA ILE A 153 -2.52 -4.54 7.37
C ILE A 153 -3.10 -4.29 8.77
N VAL A 154 -3.72 -3.13 9.02
CA VAL A 154 -4.30 -2.81 10.36
C VAL A 154 -5.20 -3.90 10.92
N PRO A 155 -6.14 -4.50 10.15
CA PRO A 155 -7.05 -5.50 10.71
C PRO A 155 -6.34 -6.73 11.27
N HIS A 156 -5.17 -7.08 10.73
CA HIS A 156 -4.36 -8.18 11.23
C HIS A 156 -3.79 -7.88 12.62
N PHE A 157 -3.20 -6.70 12.80
CA PHE A 157 -2.60 -6.29 14.08
C PHE A 157 -3.66 -5.97 15.12
N ALA A 158 -4.77 -5.33 14.73
CA ALA A 158 -5.88 -5.06 15.64
C ALA A 158 -6.49 -6.33 16.27
N ARG A 159 -6.36 -7.49 15.61
CA ARG A 159 -6.77 -8.79 16.17
C ARG A 159 -5.71 -9.40 17.09
N ARG A 160 -4.42 -9.11 16.86
CA ARG A 160 -3.28 -9.69 17.60
C ARG A 160 -2.90 -8.88 18.84
N PHE A 161 -3.04 -7.57 18.77
CA PHE A 161 -2.81 -6.59 19.84
C PHE A 161 -4.17 -6.06 20.32
N ALA A 162 -5.09 -6.95 20.68
CA ALA A 162 -6.46 -6.56 20.99
C ALA A 162 -6.56 -5.73 22.30
N ASP A 163 -5.64 -6.00 23.22
CA ASP A 163 -5.51 -5.43 24.56
C ASP A 163 -4.45 -4.32 24.67
N GLN A 164 -3.64 -4.13 23.63
CA GLN A 164 -2.51 -3.21 23.64
C GLN A 164 -2.74 -2.04 22.67
N PRO A 165 -2.58 -0.78 23.12
CA PRO A 165 -2.66 0.35 22.21
C PRO A 165 -1.44 0.34 21.28
N PHE A 166 -1.68 0.48 19.97
CA PHE A 166 -0.59 0.52 18.99
C PHE A 166 -0.84 1.55 17.89
N ALA A 167 0.25 2.05 17.31
CA ALA A 167 0.24 2.94 16.17
C ALA A 167 1.10 2.35 15.04
N ILE A 168 0.57 2.33 13.82
CA ILE A 168 1.33 1.98 12.62
C ILE A 168 1.47 3.23 11.77
N HIS A 169 2.70 3.57 11.36
CA HIS A 169 3.00 4.78 10.60
C HIS A 169 3.67 4.44 9.27
N ASP A 170 2.98 4.75 8.18
CA ASP A 170 3.55 4.82 6.83
C ASP A 170 4.27 6.17 6.68
N VAL A 171 5.60 6.12 6.85
CA VAL A 171 6.47 7.29 6.87
C VAL A 171 6.54 7.96 5.49
N ALA A 172 6.60 7.15 4.42
CA ALA A 172 6.65 7.68 3.05
C ALA A 172 5.39 8.47 2.67
N ARG A 173 4.22 8.05 3.18
CA ARG A 173 2.93 8.69 2.87
C ARG A 173 2.44 9.65 3.95
N GLN A 174 3.18 9.80 5.05
CA GLN A 174 2.77 10.61 6.21
C GLN A 174 1.36 10.25 6.70
N LYS A 175 1.10 8.94 6.80
CA LYS A 175 -0.18 8.37 7.24
C LYS A 175 0.06 7.46 8.42
N ALA A 176 -0.68 7.66 9.50
CA ALA A 176 -0.66 6.76 10.63
C ALA A 176 -2.06 6.26 10.98
N VAL A 177 -2.12 5.15 11.68
CA VAL A 177 -3.33 4.62 12.30
C VAL A 177 -3.06 4.32 13.76
N LEU A 178 -3.82 4.96 14.64
CA LEU A 178 -3.84 4.67 16.07
C LEU A 178 -4.96 3.67 16.35
N CYS A 179 -4.61 2.54 16.96
CA CYS A 179 -5.54 1.53 17.42
C CYS A 179 -5.54 1.51 18.95
N ARG A 180 -6.69 1.79 19.56
CA ARG A 180 -6.88 1.81 21.01
C ARG A 180 -8.34 1.51 21.35
N ASP A 181 -8.57 0.66 22.34
CA ASP A 181 -9.91 0.29 22.83
C ASP A 181 -10.86 -0.18 21.71
N GLY A 182 -10.33 -0.99 20.78
CA GLY A 182 -11.07 -1.48 19.61
C GLY A 182 -11.37 -0.42 18.53
N ARG A 183 -11.02 0.85 18.76
CA ARG A 183 -11.18 1.95 17.79
C ARG A 183 -9.93 2.12 16.94
N ARG A 184 -10.13 2.54 15.69
CA ARG A 184 -9.07 2.81 14.71
C ARG A 184 -9.21 4.25 14.22
N THR A 185 -8.20 5.06 14.45
CA THR A 185 -8.18 6.47 14.07
C THR A 185 -7.08 6.69 13.06
N PHE A 186 -7.43 7.04 11.83
CA PHE A 186 -6.47 7.40 10.79
C PHE A 186 -6.08 8.87 10.91
N ILE A 187 -4.78 9.12 10.89
CA ILE A 187 -4.18 10.42 11.17
C ILE A 187 -3.21 10.73 10.03
N ARG A 188 -3.21 11.98 9.55
CA ARG A 188 -2.11 12.49 8.72
C ARG A 188 -1.04 13.01 9.66
N THR A 189 0.19 12.55 9.46
CA THR A 189 1.33 12.92 10.28
C THR A 189 2.17 14.00 9.60
N GLU A 190 3.06 14.61 10.37
CA GLU A 190 4.16 15.41 9.83
C GLU A 190 5.35 14.51 9.47
N GLU A 191 6.28 15.02 8.68
CA GLU A 191 7.41 14.26 8.13
C GLU A 191 8.37 13.70 9.21
N LYS A 192 8.43 14.37 10.36
CA LYS A 192 9.23 13.94 11.51
C LYS A 192 8.35 13.84 12.74
N VAL A 193 8.07 12.61 13.16
CA VAL A 193 7.47 12.33 14.46
C VAL A 193 8.60 11.88 15.37
N ASP A 194 8.90 12.67 16.40
CA ASP A 194 9.80 12.23 17.46
C ASP A 194 9.04 11.32 18.43
N ILE A 195 9.60 10.15 18.71
CA ILE A 195 8.91 9.07 19.41
C ILE A 195 9.83 8.59 20.53
N PRO A 196 9.65 9.12 21.75
CA PRO A 196 10.44 8.69 22.89
C PRO A 196 10.09 7.23 23.21
N LEU A 197 11.11 6.37 23.14
CA LEU A 197 10.98 4.95 23.49
C LEU A 197 10.95 4.77 25.01
N SER A 198 10.34 3.67 25.47
CA SER A 198 10.40 3.30 26.89
C SER A 198 11.83 2.88 27.28
N ASP A 199 12.19 3.03 28.56
CA ASP A 199 13.50 2.59 29.06
C ASP A 199 13.71 1.08 28.84
N GLY A 200 12.65 0.29 28.93
CA GLY A 200 12.68 -1.16 28.72
C GLY A 200 12.84 -1.58 27.26
N GLU A 201 12.37 -0.77 26.31
CA GLU A 201 12.42 -1.06 24.87
C GLU A 201 13.87 -1.22 24.37
N LEU A 202 14.79 -0.37 24.83
CA LEU A 202 16.20 -0.46 24.43
C LEU A 202 16.83 -1.78 24.88
N THR A 203 16.49 -2.24 26.09
CA THR A 203 16.93 -3.55 26.60
C THR A 203 16.33 -4.69 25.79
N LEU A 204 15.04 -4.63 25.45
CA LEU A 204 14.38 -5.64 24.61
C LEU A 204 15.03 -5.75 23.23
N GLN A 205 15.38 -4.63 22.60
CA GLN A 205 16.08 -4.65 21.31
C GLN A 205 17.47 -5.28 21.41
N ALA A 206 18.21 -5.03 22.50
CA ALA A 206 19.51 -5.66 22.73
C ALA A 206 19.37 -7.18 22.87
N LEU A 207 18.44 -7.64 23.71
CA LEU A 207 18.14 -9.06 23.91
C LEU A 207 17.70 -9.75 22.59
N TRP A 208 16.88 -9.07 21.79
CA TRP A 208 16.47 -9.57 20.48
C TRP A 208 17.66 -9.77 19.53
N ARG A 209 18.59 -8.82 19.49
CA ARG A 209 19.81 -8.93 18.66
C ARG A 209 20.70 -10.08 19.12
N GLU A 210 20.87 -10.24 20.43
CA GLU A 210 21.62 -11.36 21.00
C GLU A 210 20.99 -12.70 20.64
N TYR A 211 19.67 -12.84 20.84
CA TYR A 211 18.92 -14.02 20.43
C TYR A 211 19.08 -14.31 18.93
N TYR A 212 18.88 -13.30 18.09
CA TYR A 212 18.98 -13.43 16.63
C TYR A 212 20.40 -13.88 16.20
N ALA A 213 21.43 -13.35 16.85
CA ALA A 213 22.82 -13.76 16.60
C ALA A 213 23.09 -15.20 17.06
N ALA A 214 22.56 -15.60 18.23
CA ALA A 214 22.78 -16.92 18.82
C ALA A 214 22.13 -18.05 18.01
N VAL A 215 20.94 -17.83 17.44
CA VAL A 215 20.26 -18.84 16.61
C VAL A 215 20.85 -18.96 15.20
N ASN A 216 21.71 -18.02 14.79
CA ASN A 216 22.31 -18.02 13.46
C ASN A 216 23.53 -18.97 13.40
N ILE A 217 23.47 -19.97 12.52
CA ILE A 217 24.57 -20.92 12.32
C ILE A 217 25.60 -20.29 11.39
N ALA A 218 26.70 -19.77 11.95
CA ALA A 218 27.75 -19.08 11.20
C ALA A 218 28.35 -19.92 10.05
N GLN A 219 28.39 -21.25 10.20
CA GLN A 219 28.90 -22.18 9.20
C GLN A 219 27.92 -22.45 8.05
N ARG A 220 26.67 -21.95 8.10
CA ARG A 220 25.64 -22.14 7.07
C ARG A 220 25.06 -20.79 6.60
N PRO A 221 25.86 -19.91 5.97
CA PRO A 221 25.37 -18.62 5.50
C PRO A 221 24.49 -18.77 4.26
N HIS A 222 23.18 -18.84 4.43
CA HIS A 222 22.20 -18.88 3.34
C HIS A 222 21.71 -17.47 2.93
N GLU A 223 22.64 -16.54 2.70
CA GLU A 223 22.30 -15.13 2.45
C GLU A 223 21.38 -14.91 1.25
N LYS A 224 21.62 -15.62 0.14
CA LYS A 224 20.80 -15.51 -1.07
C LYS A 224 19.35 -15.90 -0.78
N GLN A 225 19.15 -16.96 0.00
CA GLN A 225 17.83 -17.43 0.39
C GLN A 225 17.17 -16.47 1.39
N MET A 226 17.92 -15.98 2.39
CA MET A 226 17.44 -14.98 3.33
C MET A 226 17.00 -13.70 2.61
N LYS A 227 17.80 -13.16 1.68
CA LYS A 227 17.46 -11.98 0.87
C LYS A 227 16.26 -12.25 -0.07
N GLY A 228 16.06 -13.50 -0.49
CA GLY A 228 14.88 -13.92 -1.25
C GLY A 228 13.59 -13.88 -0.43
N TYR A 229 13.62 -14.39 0.80
CA TYR A 229 12.46 -14.39 1.69
C TYR A 229 12.21 -13.04 2.37
N MET A 230 13.29 -12.32 2.73
CA MET A 230 13.27 -11.02 3.38
C MET A 230 14.08 -10.01 2.56
N PRO A 231 13.47 -9.40 1.54
CA PRO A 231 14.14 -8.40 0.70
C PRO A 231 14.73 -7.24 1.50
N VAL A 232 15.94 -6.81 1.11
CA VAL A 232 16.74 -5.80 1.82
C VAL A 232 16.02 -4.47 2.03
N ARG A 233 15.13 -4.08 1.11
CA ARG A 233 14.33 -2.86 1.22
C ARG A 233 13.50 -2.77 2.51
N TYR A 234 13.14 -3.91 3.12
CA TYR A 234 12.36 -3.94 4.36
C TYR A 234 13.23 -3.88 5.63
N TRP A 235 14.56 -3.89 5.51
CA TRP A 235 15.45 -4.03 6.66
C TRP A 235 15.62 -2.74 7.47
N LYS A 236 15.23 -1.59 6.90
CA LYS A 236 15.40 -0.26 7.50
C LYS A 236 14.90 -0.18 8.95
N TYR A 237 13.77 -0.82 9.25
CA TYR A 237 13.14 -0.80 10.58
C TYR A 237 13.31 -2.11 11.36
N LEU A 238 14.17 -3.02 10.90
CA LEU A 238 14.42 -4.29 11.59
C LEU A 238 15.58 -4.13 12.59
N PRO A 239 15.35 -4.25 13.91
CA PRO A 239 16.41 -4.11 14.91
C PRO A 239 17.53 -5.15 14.72
N GLU A 240 17.21 -6.33 14.20
CA GLU A 240 18.18 -7.40 13.87
C GLU A 240 19.10 -7.06 12.69
N LYS A 241 18.79 -6.03 11.90
CA LYS A 241 19.61 -5.57 10.76
C LYS A 241 20.25 -4.19 10.98
N GLN A 242 19.93 -3.52 12.07
CA GLN A 242 20.45 -2.19 12.42
C GLN A 242 21.77 -2.23 13.21
N GLY A 243 22.33 -3.42 13.47
CA GLY A 243 23.67 -3.60 14.01
C GLY A 243 24.64 -4.06 12.92
N GLY A 244 25.73 -3.32 12.72
CA GLY A 244 26.88 -3.79 11.95
C GLY A 244 27.39 -5.14 12.49
N ALA A 245 28.04 -5.90 11.61
CA ALA A 245 28.59 -7.23 11.89
C ALA A 245 29.18 -7.36 13.31
N PRO A 246 29.05 -8.53 13.97
CA PRO A 246 29.66 -8.73 15.27
C PRO A 246 31.15 -8.40 15.18
N SER A 247 31.62 -7.49 16.03
CA SER A 247 33.05 -7.23 16.21
C SER A 247 33.69 -8.57 16.57
N ARG A 248 34.47 -9.13 15.64
CA ARG A 248 35.35 -10.25 15.93
C ARG A 248 36.30 -9.79 17.04
N ARG A 249 36.16 -10.36 18.23
CA ARG A 249 37.27 -10.51 19.16
C ARG A 249 37.95 -11.84 18.85
#